data_AF-A0A9X8VF14-F1
#
_entry.id   AF-A0A9X8VF14-F1
#
_cell.length_a   1.000
_cell.length_b   1.000
_cell.length_c   1.000
_cell.angle_alpha   90.00
_cell.angle_beta   90.00
_cell.angle_gamma   90.00
#
_symmetry.space_group_name_H-M   'P 1'
#
loop_
_entity.id
_entity.type
_entity.pdbx_description
1 polymer ?
#
loop_
_entity_poly.entity_id
_entity_poly.type
_entity_poly.pdbx_seq_one_letter_code
_entity_poly.pdbx_strand_id
1 'polypeptide(L)' 'MPHFYAECTDNIRREADLPTLFAKVNEALAATGIFPLAGVRSR' A
#
# COMPACT_ATOMS: atom_id res chain seq x y z
N MET A 1 10.24 -10.07 -2.25
CA MET A 1 9.00 -9.66 -1.58
C MET A 1 8.96 -8.15 -1.53
N PRO A 2 8.05 -7.48 -2.25
CA PRO A 2 8.01 -6.02 -2.24
C PRO A 2 7.42 -5.51 -0.92
N HIS A 3 7.98 -4.40 -0.48
CA HIS A 3 7.65 -3.76 0.78
C HIS A 3 7.39 -2.28 0.52
N PHE A 4 6.14 -1.87 0.68
CA PHE A 4 5.72 -0.47 0.59
C PHE A 4 5.62 0.13 1.99
N TYR A 5 6.21 1.30 2.18
CA TYR A 5 6.20 2.05 3.43
C TYR A 5 5.67 3.46 3.16
N ALA A 6 4.69 3.90 3.95
CA ALA A 6 4.15 5.25 3.89
C ALA A 6 4.41 5.99 5.20
N GLU A 7 5.09 7.13 5.11
CA GLU A 7 5.19 8.08 6.21
C GLU A 7 4.07 9.11 6.06
N CYS A 8 3.27 9.27 7.10
CA CYS A 8 2.10 10.15 7.10
C CYS A 8 2.12 11.01 8.36
N THR A 9 2.06 12.33 8.17
CA THR A 9 1.92 13.28 9.27
C THR A 9 0.55 13.09 9.94
N ASP A 10 0.51 13.13 11.27
CA ASP A 10 -0.69 12.74 12.01
C ASP A 10 -1.89 13.66 11.80
N ASN A 11 -1.62 14.93 11.47
CA ASN A 11 -2.64 15.95 11.22
C ASN A 11 -3.55 15.67 10.02
N ILE A 12 -3.20 14.71 9.16
CA ILE A 12 -4.04 14.27 8.02
C ILE A 12 -4.33 12.76 8.05
N ARG A 13 -3.97 12.04 9.12
CA ARG A 13 -4.01 10.56 9.15
C ARG A 13 -5.41 10.01 8.86
N ARG A 14 -6.45 10.74 9.29
CA ARG A 14 -7.85 10.34 9.10
C ARG A 14 -8.30 10.56 7.66
N GLU A 15 -7.96 11.70 7.08
CA GLU A 15 -8.29 12.10 5.70
C GLU A 15 -7.50 11.29 4.67
N ALA A 16 -6.27 10.88 5.03
CA ALA A 16 -5.39 10.11 4.17
C ALA A 16 -5.92 8.70 3.85
N ASP A 17 -6.83 8.16 4.68
CA ASP A 17 -7.44 6.85 4.50
C ASP A 17 -6.43 5.76 4.08
N LEU A 18 -5.38 5.62 4.90
CA LEU A 18 -4.28 4.68 4.66
C LEU A 18 -4.75 3.24 4.39
N PRO A 19 -5.80 2.70 5.04
CA PRO A 19 -6.34 1.38 4.69
C PRO A 19 -6.76 1.27 3.22
N THR A 20 -7.50 2.24 2.70
CA THR A 20 -7.93 2.27 1.30
C THR A 20 -6.75 2.46 0.35
N LEU A 21 -5.78 3.31 0.72
CA LEU A 21 -4.55 3.48 -0.05
C LEU A 21 -3.78 2.16 -0.18
N PHE A 22 -3.59 1.43 0.92
CA PHE A 22 -2.84 0.16 0.92
C PHE A 22 -3.54 -0.92 0.11
N ALA A 23 -4.86 -1.00 0.12
CA ALA A 23 -5.61 -1.91 -0.75
C ALA A 23 -5.31 -1.64 -2.23
N LYS A 24 -5.40 -0.37 -2.65
CA LYS A 24 -5.12 0.05 -4.04
C LYS A 24 -3.67 -0.19 -4.45
N VAL A 25 -2.71 0.08 -3.57
CA VAL A 25 -1.28 -0.16 -3.83
C VAL A 25 -1.01 -1.65 -4.03
N ASN A 26 -1.59 -2.52 -3.20
CA ASN A 26 -1.41 -3.96 -3.33
C ASN A 26 -1.94 -4.48 -4.67
N GLU A 27 -3.14 -4.03 -5.08
CA GLU A 27 -3.73 -4.37 -6.38
C GLU A 27 -2.89 -3.84 -7.54
N ALA A 28 -2.46 -2.58 -7.48
CA ALA A 28 -1.64 -1.98 -8.52
C ALA A 28 -0.30 -2.70 -8.69
N LEU A 29 0.35 -3.08 -7.59
CA LEU A 29 1.60 -3.84 -7.63
C LEU A 29 1.40 -5.25 -8.19
N ALA A 30 0.31 -5.93 -7.83
CA ALA A 30 -0.02 -7.24 -8.37
C ALA A 30 -0.35 -7.19 -9.88
N ALA A 31 -1.06 -6.14 -10.32
CA ALA A 31 -1.42 -5.93 -11.72
C ALA A 31 -0.22 -5.74 -12.65
N THR A 32 0.97 -5.41 -12.12
CA THR A 32 2.20 -5.35 -12.93
C THR A 32 2.65 -6.72 -13.44
N GLY A 33 2.19 -7.83 -12.85
CA GLY A 33 2.67 -9.18 -13.13
C GLY A 33 4.10 -9.46 -12.63
N ILE A 34 4.79 -8.47 -12.06
CA ILE A 34 6.15 -8.59 -11.55
C ILE A 34 6.15 -9.11 -10.11
N PHE A 35 5.16 -8.69 -9.32
CA PHE A 35 5.08 -9.00 -7.90
C PHE A 35 3.89 -9.92 -7.56
N PRO A 36 4.10 -11.02 -6.82
CA PRO A 36 3.00 -11.85 -6.36
C PRO A 36 2.20 -11.13 -5.28
N LEU A 37 0.86 -11.09 -5.42
CA LEU A 37 -0.04 -10.41 -4.48
C LEU A 37 0.18 -10.86 -3.02
N ALA A 38 0.30 -12.17 -2.79
CA ALA A 38 0.54 -12.73 -1.46
C ALA A 38 1.86 -12.28 -0.82
N GLY A 39 2.81 -11.78 -1.62
CA GLY A 39 4.12 -11.30 -1.19
C GLY A 39 4.19 -9.80 -0.92
N VAL A 40 3.14 -9.03 -1.23
CA VAL A 40 3.10 -7.58 -0.99
C VAL A 40 2.84 -7.30 0.49
N ARG A 41 3.61 -6.37 1.07
CA ARG A 41 3.41 -5.88 2.44
C ARG A 41 3.41 -4.35 2.42
N SER A 42 2.34 -3.76 2.92
CA SER A 42 2.14 -2.30 2.99
C SER A 42 1.97 -1.90 4.46
N ARG A 43 2.66 -0.83 4.89
CA ARG A 43 2.61 -0.27 6.24
C ARG A 43 2.89 1.22 6.24
#